data_AF-A0A7Y7C354-F1
#
_entry.id   AF-A0A7Y7C354-F1
#
_cell.length_a   1.000
_cell.length_b   1.000
_cell.length_c   1.000
_cell.angle_alpha   90.00
_cell.angle_beta   90.00
_cell.angle_gamma   90.00
#
_symmetry.space_group_name_H-M   'P 1'
#
loop_
_entity.id
_entity.type
_entity.pdbx_description
1 polymer ?
#
loop_
_entity_poly.entity_id
_entity_poly.type
_entity_poly.pdbx_seq_one_letter_code
_entity_poly.pdbx_strand_id
1 'polypeptide(L)'
;MELWRMALAPVYAACLLGLLVAAFAYGRKDAAPRPYRVPLLWFGLLAGASLVVLRHVQGTGAVLASETAVKALGSVLLVLAAGLALRGAWARTRAKVLRGSAPVPLEEAVAALRAGASPGWGVYHGVLDAESTLTSPGGVPCAFFDAEVREVAADGQRGALLSRERAYAPVLALRGQRVSASVSFSPASLMAPVEVRRCKALPGTVPASWYQTAHPGAANAPPTGAAEPEALSWERVGAVGEACLVVGELRRGPVEGSYVLGGREGGPALVVLGPQAPATRETLARRAWRHFAAAGVLSMAAAVVLSRAL
;
A
#
# COMPACT_ATOMS: atom_id res chain seq x y z
N MET A 1 -35.20 -31.77 5.76
CA MET A 1 -34.39 -30.53 5.73
C MET A 1 -32.94 -30.75 5.26
N GLU A 2 -32.39 -31.97 5.29
CA GLU A 2 -30.99 -32.24 4.88
C GLU A 2 -30.75 -32.28 3.36
N LEU A 3 -31.72 -32.75 2.57
CA LEU A 3 -31.61 -32.83 1.10
C LEU A 3 -31.35 -31.47 0.42
N TRP A 4 -31.97 -30.39 0.94
CA TRP A 4 -31.76 -29.03 0.45
C TRP A 4 -30.35 -28.50 0.74
N ARG A 5 -29.79 -28.84 1.92
CA ARG A 5 -28.42 -28.47 2.32
C ARG A 5 -27.38 -29.19 1.46
N MET A 6 -27.58 -30.48 1.19
CA MET A 6 -26.71 -31.27 0.30
C MET A 6 -26.77 -30.79 -1.16
N ALA A 7 -27.91 -30.27 -1.62
CA ALA A 7 -28.04 -29.75 -2.99
C ALA A 7 -27.45 -28.33 -3.16
N LEU A 8 -27.49 -27.49 -2.13
CA LEU A 8 -26.99 -26.11 -2.20
C LEU A 8 -25.47 -26.00 -2.05
N ALA A 9 -24.85 -26.85 -1.22
CA ALA A 9 -23.41 -26.85 -1.01
C ALA A 9 -22.58 -26.95 -2.31
N PRO A 10 -22.85 -27.87 -3.26
CA PRO A 10 -22.13 -27.93 -4.52
C PRO A 10 -22.39 -26.74 -5.43
N VAL A 11 -23.59 -26.15 -5.38
CA VAL A 11 -23.92 -24.93 -6.15
C VAL A 11 -23.16 -23.73 -5.60
N TYR A 12 -23.06 -23.59 -4.27
CA TYR A 12 -22.26 -22.54 -3.63
C TYR A 12 -20.77 -22.70 -3.93
N ALA A 13 -20.26 -23.94 -3.87
CA ALA A 13 -18.88 -24.26 -4.22
C ALA A 13 -18.59 -23.97 -5.70
N ALA A 14 -19.50 -24.32 -6.62
CA ALA A 14 -19.37 -24.02 -8.05
C ALA A 14 -19.40 -22.52 -8.33
N CYS A 15 -20.26 -21.75 -7.65
CA CYS A 15 -20.28 -20.29 -7.76
C CYS A 15 -19.00 -19.64 -7.21
N LEU A 16 -18.49 -20.10 -6.05
CA LEU A 16 -17.21 -19.65 -5.50
C LEU A 16 -16.02 -19.99 -6.39
N LEU A 17 -16.00 -21.20 -6.95
CA LEU A 17 -14.99 -21.62 -7.91
C LEU A 17 -15.07 -20.78 -9.19
N GLY A 18 -16.28 -20.54 -9.71
CA GLY A 18 -16.55 -19.69 -10.85
C GLY A 18 -16.09 -18.24 -10.62
N LEU A 19 -16.26 -17.71 -9.41
CA LEU A 19 -15.75 -16.39 -9.03
C LEU A 19 -14.23 -16.34 -8.93
N LEU A 20 -13.62 -17.37 -8.35
CA LEU A 20 -12.16 -17.51 -8.30
C LEU A 20 -11.61 -17.53 -9.73
N VAL A 21 -12.19 -18.35 -10.60
CA VAL A 21 -11.81 -18.45 -12.02
C VAL A 21 -12.08 -17.14 -12.76
N ALA A 22 -13.20 -16.47 -12.53
CA ALA A 22 -13.54 -15.20 -13.16
C ALA A 22 -12.61 -14.06 -12.69
N ALA A 23 -12.29 -14.00 -11.39
CA ALA A 23 -11.32 -13.06 -10.84
C ALA A 23 -9.91 -13.31 -11.40
N PHE A 24 -9.52 -14.59 -11.55
CA PHE A 24 -8.24 -14.98 -12.12
C PHE A 24 -8.17 -14.72 -13.63
N ALA A 25 -9.25 -15.00 -14.36
CA ALA A 25 -9.38 -14.78 -15.80
C ALA A 25 -9.48 -13.29 -16.15
N TYR A 26 -10.18 -12.49 -15.33
CA TYR A 26 -10.19 -11.04 -15.45
C TYR A 26 -8.82 -10.44 -15.09
N GLY A 27 -8.13 -11.02 -14.10
CA GLY A 27 -6.73 -10.70 -13.81
C GLY A 27 -5.75 -11.10 -14.94
N ARG A 28 -6.15 -11.98 -15.86
CA ARG A 28 -5.40 -12.36 -17.07
C ARG A 28 -5.70 -11.48 -18.28
N LYS A 29 -6.91 -10.95 -18.45
CA LYS A 29 -7.28 -10.14 -19.61
C LYS A 29 -6.63 -8.76 -19.56
N ASP A 30 -6.18 -8.30 -20.73
CA ASP A 30 -5.55 -7.00 -20.89
C ASP A 30 -6.44 -5.88 -20.35
N ALA A 31 -5.82 -4.96 -19.60
CA ALA A 31 -6.47 -3.79 -19.04
C ALA A 31 -6.82 -2.81 -20.17
N ALA A 32 -7.84 -3.15 -20.94
CA ALA A 32 -8.61 -2.17 -21.69
C ALA A 32 -9.24 -1.17 -20.69
N PRO A 33 -9.57 0.06 -21.11
CA PRO A 33 -10.03 1.14 -20.25
C PRO A 33 -11.49 0.94 -19.80
N ARG A 34 -11.84 -0.26 -19.33
CA ARG A 34 -13.16 -0.56 -18.77
C ARG A 34 -13.16 -0.29 -17.26
N PRO A 35 -14.23 0.34 -16.75
CA PRO A 35 -14.28 0.83 -15.38
C PRO A 35 -14.21 -0.33 -14.38
N TYR A 36 -13.44 -0.12 -13.31
CA TYR A 36 -13.25 -1.00 -12.15
C TYR A 36 -14.56 -1.43 -11.42
N ARG A 37 -15.72 -0.97 -11.89
CA ARG A 37 -17.05 -1.15 -11.27
C ARG A 37 -17.59 -2.57 -11.42
N VAL A 38 -17.25 -3.29 -12.50
CA VAL A 38 -17.80 -4.63 -12.79
C VAL A 38 -17.44 -5.69 -11.74
N PRO A 39 -16.17 -5.85 -11.29
CA PRO A 39 -15.86 -6.81 -10.24
C PRO A 39 -16.45 -6.41 -8.88
N LEU A 40 -16.54 -5.11 -8.60
CA LEU A 40 -17.12 -4.59 -7.36
C LEU A 40 -18.64 -4.85 -7.29
N LEU A 41 -19.33 -4.69 -8.43
CA LEU A 41 -20.74 -5.09 -8.59
C LEU A 41 -20.93 -6.59 -8.40
N TRP A 42 -19.99 -7.42 -8.88
CA TRP A 42 -20.06 -8.88 -8.71
C TRP A 42 -19.87 -9.32 -7.25
N PHE A 43 -18.88 -8.77 -6.55
CA PHE A 43 -18.70 -9.04 -5.12
C PHE A 43 -19.86 -8.48 -4.29
N GLY A 44 -20.41 -7.32 -4.66
CA GLY A 44 -21.60 -6.74 -4.04
C GLY A 44 -22.84 -7.59 -4.25
N LEU A 45 -23.06 -8.11 -5.46
CA LEU A 45 -24.13 -9.06 -5.78
C LEU A 45 -24.01 -10.34 -4.96
N LEU A 46 -22.79 -10.85 -4.75
CA LEU A 46 -22.59 -12.03 -3.92
C LEU A 46 -22.86 -11.79 -2.45
N ALA A 47 -22.40 -10.66 -1.91
CA ALA A 47 -22.69 -10.28 -0.54
C ALA A 47 -24.20 -10.06 -0.34
N GLY A 48 -24.88 -9.48 -1.33
CA GLY A 48 -26.33 -9.33 -1.36
C GLY A 48 -27.03 -10.69 -1.40
N ALA A 49 -26.63 -11.58 -2.29
CA ALA A 49 -27.19 -12.92 -2.42
C ALA A 49 -26.96 -13.75 -1.15
N SER A 50 -25.78 -13.68 -0.52
CA SER A 50 -25.51 -14.37 0.74
C SER A 50 -26.37 -13.83 1.88
N LEU A 51 -26.56 -12.51 1.96
CA LEU A 51 -27.45 -11.88 2.94
C LEU A 51 -28.93 -12.26 2.72
N VAL A 52 -29.39 -12.35 1.47
CA VAL A 52 -30.76 -12.78 1.15
C VAL A 52 -30.98 -14.24 1.52
N VAL A 53 -30.03 -15.13 1.22
CA VAL A 53 -30.07 -16.54 1.64
C VAL A 53 -30.08 -16.65 3.16
N LEU A 54 -29.23 -15.88 3.86
CA LEU A 54 -29.22 -15.81 5.32
C LEU A 54 -30.58 -15.37 5.90
N ARG A 55 -31.20 -14.33 5.29
CA ARG A 55 -32.50 -13.82 5.72
C ARG A 55 -33.63 -14.81 5.49
N HIS A 56 -33.58 -15.61 4.43
CA HIS A 56 -34.56 -16.66 4.15
C HIS A 56 -34.43 -17.85 5.10
N VAL A 57 -33.21 -18.19 5.52
CA VAL A 57 -32.95 -19.29 6.48
C VAL A 57 -33.30 -18.89 7.92
N GLN A 58 -33.31 -17.59 8.27
CA GLN A 58 -33.69 -17.07 9.59
C GLN A 58 -35.21 -17.09 9.88
N GLY A 59 -36.04 -17.56 8.95
CA GLY A 59 -37.51 -17.53 9.06
C GLY A 59 -38.13 -18.46 10.11
N THR A 60 -37.37 -19.30 10.81
CA THR A 60 -37.95 -20.22 11.81
C THR A 60 -36.99 -20.49 12.96
N GLY A 61 -37.33 -19.96 14.14
CA GLY A 61 -36.91 -20.52 15.43
C GLY A 61 -35.53 -20.12 15.95
N ALA A 62 -35.52 -19.50 17.12
CA ALA A 62 -34.36 -19.03 17.84
C ALA A 62 -33.45 -20.17 18.34
N VAL A 63 -32.38 -20.49 17.60
CA VAL A 63 -31.15 -21.12 18.11
C VAL A 63 -29.95 -20.58 17.30
N LEU A 64 -29.71 -19.27 17.35
CA LEU A 64 -28.94 -18.58 16.29
C LEU A 64 -27.98 -17.50 16.81
N ALA A 65 -27.19 -17.78 17.85
CA ALA A 65 -26.06 -16.91 18.23
C ALA A 65 -24.72 -17.44 17.68
N SER A 66 -24.45 -18.75 17.78
CA SER A 66 -23.22 -19.35 17.27
C SER A 66 -23.25 -19.53 15.75
N GLU A 67 -24.33 -20.07 15.19
CA GLU A 67 -24.46 -20.26 13.73
C GLU A 67 -24.45 -18.93 12.95
N THR A 68 -25.05 -17.87 13.50
CA THR A 68 -25.02 -16.54 12.88
C THR A 68 -23.64 -15.92 12.95
N ALA A 69 -22.91 -16.13 14.05
CA ALA A 69 -21.52 -15.68 14.18
C ALA A 69 -20.59 -16.36 13.16
N VAL A 70 -20.75 -17.67 12.93
CA VAL A 70 -19.94 -18.42 11.94
C VAL A 70 -20.28 -17.98 10.51
N LYS A 71 -21.56 -17.75 10.18
CA LYS A 71 -21.97 -17.23 8.87
C LYS A 71 -21.52 -15.78 8.63
N ALA A 72 -21.58 -14.94 9.66
CA ALA A 72 -21.05 -13.56 9.62
C ALA A 72 -19.53 -13.56 9.41
N LEU A 73 -18.80 -14.43 10.12
CA LEU A 73 -17.36 -14.59 9.97
C LEU A 73 -16.99 -15.01 8.53
N GLY A 74 -17.69 -15.99 7.96
CA GLY A 74 -17.49 -16.40 6.56
C GLY A 74 -17.71 -15.25 5.56
N SER A 75 -18.72 -14.42 5.79
CA SER A 75 -19.01 -13.24 4.96
C SER A 75 -17.92 -12.17 5.08
N VAL A 76 -17.43 -11.90 6.29
CA VAL A 76 -16.32 -10.97 6.53
C VAL A 76 -15.04 -11.44 5.84
N LEU A 77 -14.74 -12.74 5.91
CA LEU A 77 -13.57 -13.32 5.23
C LEU A 77 -13.65 -13.15 3.70
N LEU A 78 -14.84 -13.29 3.10
CA LEU A 78 -15.05 -13.04 1.67
C LEU A 78 -14.84 -11.57 1.29
N VAL A 79 -15.35 -10.63 2.10
CA VAL A 79 -15.15 -9.19 1.87
C VAL A 79 -13.67 -8.83 1.96
N LEU A 80 -12.95 -9.37 2.95
CA LEU A 80 -11.50 -9.18 3.09
C LEU A 80 -10.73 -9.78 1.90
N ALA A 81 -11.11 -10.98 1.46
CA ALA A 81 -10.52 -11.61 0.27
C ALA A 81 -10.72 -10.77 -0.99
N ALA A 82 -11.93 -10.22 -1.19
CA ALA A 82 -12.23 -9.32 -2.30
C ALA A 82 -11.35 -8.06 -2.26
N GLY A 83 -11.22 -7.44 -1.08
CA GLY A 83 -10.34 -6.28 -0.88
C GLY A 83 -8.87 -6.57 -1.18
N LEU A 84 -8.36 -7.74 -0.81
CA LEU A 84 -7.01 -8.18 -1.15
C LEU A 84 -6.84 -8.46 -2.65
N ALA A 85 -7.83 -9.07 -3.30
CA ALA A 85 -7.81 -9.30 -4.74
C ALA A 85 -7.80 -7.98 -5.53
N LEU A 86 -8.59 -6.98 -5.10
CA LEU A 86 -8.57 -5.62 -5.63
C LEU A 86 -7.18 -4.97 -5.48
N ARG A 87 -6.56 -5.08 -4.30
CA ARG A 87 -5.19 -4.59 -4.06
C ARG A 87 -4.15 -5.31 -4.93
N GLY A 88 -4.29 -6.62 -5.12
CA GLY A 88 -3.45 -7.42 -6.01
C GLY A 88 -3.57 -6.99 -7.47
N ALA A 89 -4.80 -6.75 -7.95
CA ALA A 89 -5.07 -6.27 -9.30
C ALA A 89 -4.51 -4.86 -9.54
N TRP A 90 -4.64 -3.97 -8.55
CA TRP A 90 -4.00 -2.65 -8.57
C TRP A 90 -2.47 -2.74 -8.64
N ALA A 91 -1.85 -3.58 -7.81
CA ALA A 91 -0.40 -3.77 -7.85
C ALA A 91 0.09 -4.36 -9.19
N ARG A 92 -0.68 -5.30 -9.77
CA ARG A 92 -0.36 -5.93 -11.06
C ARG A 92 -0.56 -4.97 -12.24
N THR A 93 -1.58 -4.13 -12.23
CA THR A 93 -1.78 -3.10 -13.27
C THR A 93 -0.65 -2.08 -13.23
N ARG A 94 -0.23 -1.63 -12.05
CA ARG A 94 0.98 -0.81 -11.88
C ARG A 94 2.24 -1.52 -12.41
N ALA A 95 2.43 -2.81 -12.07
CA ALA A 95 3.54 -3.61 -12.58
C ALA A 95 3.51 -3.81 -14.11
N LYS A 96 2.33 -3.87 -14.72
CA LYS A 96 2.15 -4.06 -16.16
C LYS A 96 2.39 -2.78 -16.96
N VAL A 97 2.02 -1.62 -16.42
CA VAL A 97 2.44 -0.32 -16.98
C VAL A 97 3.97 -0.26 -17.04
N LEU A 98 4.62 -0.63 -15.93
CA LEU A 98 6.09 -0.72 -15.87
C LEU A 98 6.70 -1.77 -16.82
N ARG A 99 5.89 -2.71 -17.34
CA ARG A 99 6.34 -3.80 -18.23
C ARG A 99 6.46 -3.38 -19.69
N GLY A 100 5.84 -2.28 -20.10
CA GLY A 100 5.79 -1.83 -21.50
C GLY A 100 6.31 -0.42 -21.76
N SER A 101 6.57 0.37 -20.71
CA SER A 101 7.00 1.76 -20.84
C SER A 101 8.48 1.89 -20.49
N ALA A 102 9.33 2.17 -21.48
CA ALA A 102 10.69 2.63 -21.20
C ALA A 102 10.62 3.97 -20.43
N PRO A 103 11.48 4.22 -19.42
CA PRO A 103 11.51 5.51 -18.75
C PRO A 103 11.81 6.65 -19.73
N VAL A 104 10.91 7.61 -19.84
CA VAL A 104 11.04 8.77 -20.73
C VAL A 104 11.59 9.96 -19.92
N PRO A 105 12.57 10.72 -20.44
CA PRO A 105 13.01 11.95 -19.82
C PRO A 105 11.85 12.95 -19.70
N LEU A 106 11.78 13.69 -18.59
CA LEU A 106 10.69 14.65 -18.39
C LEU A 106 10.63 15.70 -19.51
N GLU A 107 11.77 16.13 -20.05
CA GLU A 107 11.89 17.07 -21.16
C GLU A 107 11.16 16.57 -22.41
N GLU A 108 11.40 15.31 -22.77
CA GLU A 108 10.84 14.70 -23.96
C GLU A 108 9.33 14.57 -23.83
N ALA A 109 8.85 14.14 -22.66
CA ALA A 109 7.44 14.03 -22.37
C ALA A 109 6.72 15.39 -22.38
N VAL A 110 7.34 16.42 -21.80
CA VAL A 110 6.82 17.79 -21.82
C VAL A 110 6.84 18.37 -23.23
N ALA A 111 7.89 18.12 -24.01
CA ALA A 111 7.98 18.56 -25.40
C ALA A 111 6.87 17.93 -26.26
N ALA A 112 6.61 16.63 -26.09
CA ALA A 112 5.50 15.95 -26.76
C ALA A 112 4.13 16.56 -26.39
N LEU A 113 3.91 16.87 -25.11
CA LEU A 113 2.69 17.56 -24.66
C LEU A 113 2.55 18.97 -25.20
N ARG A 114 3.65 19.70 -25.37
CA ARG A 114 3.66 21.03 -26.01
C ARG A 114 3.32 20.90 -27.50
N ALA A 115 3.82 19.85 -28.16
CA ALA A 115 3.54 19.54 -29.57
C ALA A 115 2.11 19.03 -29.83
N GLY A 116 1.26 18.93 -28.81
CA GLY A 116 -0.16 18.56 -28.95
C GLY A 116 -0.46 17.08 -28.76
N ALA A 117 0.50 16.28 -28.28
CA ALA A 117 0.21 14.92 -27.85
C ALA A 117 -0.82 14.93 -26.70
N SER A 118 -1.68 13.90 -26.65
CA SER A 118 -2.60 13.73 -25.54
C SER A 118 -1.86 13.43 -24.23
N PRO A 119 -2.39 13.83 -23.05
CA PRO A 119 -1.89 13.41 -21.75
C PRO A 119 -1.58 11.91 -21.71
N GLY A 120 -0.32 11.59 -21.40
CA GLY A 120 0.19 10.22 -21.44
C GLY A 120 0.33 9.62 -20.05
N TRP A 121 -0.15 8.40 -19.87
CA TRP A 121 0.23 7.56 -18.74
C TRP A 121 1.58 6.90 -19.05
N GLY A 122 2.57 7.06 -18.17
CA GLY A 122 3.93 6.60 -18.46
C GLY A 122 4.83 6.50 -17.23
N VAL A 123 6.12 6.29 -17.51
CA VAL A 123 7.21 6.27 -16.54
C VAL A 123 8.13 7.40 -16.90
N TYR A 124 8.22 8.40 -16.04
CA TYR A 124 9.01 9.60 -16.26
C TYR A 124 10.22 9.58 -15.37
N HIS A 125 11.40 9.93 -15.90
CA HIS A 125 12.63 10.01 -15.13
C HIS A 125 13.10 11.45 -15.01
N GLY A 126 13.74 11.74 -13.87
CA GLY A 126 14.27 13.04 -13.54
C GLY A 126 14.89 13.02 -12.15
N VAL A 127 14.95 14.20 -11.55
CA VAL A 127 15.51 14.42 -10.22
C VAL A 127 14.39 14.86 -9.27
N LEU A 128 14.37 14.30 -8.07
CA LEU A 128 13.42 14.69 -7.03
C LEU A 128 13.73 16.11 -6.56
N ASP A 129 12.71 16.94 -6.51
CA ASP A 129 12.78 18.32 -6.05
C ASP A 129 11.63 18.61 -5.08
N ALA A 130 11.85 19.58 -4.20
CA ALA A 130 10.90 19.95 -3.15
C ALA A 130 11.04 21.43 -2.78
N GLU A 131 9.92 22.08 -2.48
CA GLU A 131 9.92 23.48 -2.05
C GLU A 131 10.54 23.66 -0.66
N SER A 132 10.38 22.67 0.21
CA SER A 132 10.97 22.64 1.55
C SER A 132 11.69 21.33 1.82
N THR A 133 12.71 21.40 2.66
CA THR A 133 13.44 20.23 3.16
C THR A 133 12.93 19.87 4.54
N LEU A 134 12.78 18.57 4.78
CA LEU A 134 12.44 17.95 6.05
C LEU A 134 13.67 17.24 6.60
N THR A 135 13.61 16.83 7.87
CA THR A 135 14.64 15.99 8.48
C THR A 135 13.99 14.69 8.92
N SER A 136 14.52 13.55 8.48
CA SER A 136 14.06 12.23 8.93
C SER A 136 14.40 11.98 10.41
N PRO A 137 13.78 10.98 11.07
CA PRO A 137 14.17 10.60 12.43
C PRO A 137 15.65 10.22 12.54
N GLY A 138 16.22 9.61 11.50
CA GLY A 138 17.66 9.34 11.39
C GLY A 138 18.54 10.56 11.08
N GLY A 139 17.98 11.78 11.04
CA GLY A 139 18.72 13.03 10.84
C GLY A 139 19.02 13.38 9.37
N VAL A 140 18.35 12.74 8.41
CA VAL A 140 18.65 12.94 6.97
C VAL A 140 17.79 14.06 6.38
N PRO A 141 18.40 15.08 5.74
CA PRO A 141 17.65 16.10 5.02
C PRO A 141 16.99 15.48 3.79
N CYS A 142 15.67 15.64 3.65
CA CYS A 142 14.88 14.93 2.66
C CYS A 142 13.64 15.69 2.22
N ALA A 143 13.14 15.34 1.05
CA ALA A 143 11.85 15.79 0.53
C ALA A 143 10.68 15.03 1.18
N PHE A 144 10.90 13.76 1.55
CA PHE A 144 9.93 12.93 2.28
C PHE A 144 10.61 11.77 3.02
N PHE A 145 9.89 11.21 3.99
CA PHE A 145 10.25 9.95 4.65
C PHE A 145 9.03 9.10 5.08
N ASP A 146 9.20 7.76 5.10
CA ASP A 146 8.35 6.79 5.83
C ASP A 146 9.27 5.97 6.73
N ALA A 147 9.14 6.16 8.05
CA ALA A 147 10.04 5.60 9.05
C ALA A 147 9.26 4.75 10.06
N GLU A 148 9.80 3.58 10.37
CA GLU A 148 9.43 2.82 11.56
C GLU A 148 10.55 2.98 12.59
N VAL A 149 10.28 3.64 13.70
CA VAL A 149 11.22 3.77 14.81
C VAL A 149 10.97 2.65 15.80
N ARG A 150 12.01 1.90 16.14
CA ARG A 150 11.90 0.75 17.03
C ARG A 150 13.01 0.76 18.06
N GLU A 151 12.69 0.11 19.16
CA GLU A 151 13.64 -0.22 20.20
C GLU A 151 14.80 -1.06 19.63
N VAL A 152 15.96 -0.95 20.28
CA VAL A 152 17.06 -1.90 20.11
C VAL A 152 16.85 -3.03 21.10
N ALA A 153 16.63 -4.25 20.60
CA ALA A 153 16.51 -5.41 21.46
C ALA A 153 17.86 -5.70 22.17
N ALA A 154 17.84 -6.48 23.25
CA ALA A 154 19.02 -6.78 24.06
C ALA A 154 20.16 -7.48 23.28
N ASP A 155 19.84 -8.13 22.17
CA ASP A 155 20.75 -8.76 21.22
C ASP A 155 21.23 -7.81 20.10
N GLY A 156 20.88 -6.52 20.18
CA GLY A 156 21.16 -5.51 19.16
C GLY A 156 20.26 -5.59 17.92
N GLN A 157 19.24 -6.45 17.91
CA GLN A 157 18.34 -6.65 16.78
C GLN A 157 17.10 -5.75 16.85
N ARG A 158 16.19 -5.93 15.89
CA ARG A 158 14.94 -5.18 15.77
C ARG A 158 14.01 -5.43 16.96
N GLY A 159 13.84 -4.43 17.82
CA GLY A 159 12.94 -4.47 18.97
C GLY A 159 11.50 -4.01 18.68
N ALA A 160 10.79 -3.67 19.77
CA ALA A 160 9.39 -3.25 19.74
C ALA A 160 9.19 -1.96 18.93
N LEU A 161 8.05 -1.84 18.26
CA LEU A 161 7.71 -0.61 17.51
C LEU A 161 7.40 0.51 18.50
N LEU A 162 8.16 1.60 18.43
CA LEU A 162 7.98 2.80 19.26
C LEU A 162 7.05 3.79 18.54
N SER A 163 7.39 4.13 17.29
CA SER A 163 6.60 5.04 16.48
C SER A 163 6.62 4.65 15.00
N ARG A 164 5.60 5.10 14.28
CA ARG A 164 5.60 5.09 12.82
C ARG A 164 5.35 6.51 12.33
N GLU A 165 6.33 7.07 11.66
CA GLU A 165 6.35 8.48 11.27
C GLU A 165 6.43 8.61 9.75
N ARG A 166 5.67 9.57 9.22
CA ARG A 166 5.60 9.86 7.79
C ARG A 166 5.48 11.35 7.61
N ALA A 167 6.34 11.91 6.78
CA ALA A 167 6.22 13.30 6.36
C ALA A 167 6.71 13.47 4.93
N TYR A 168 6.23 14.52 4.28
CA TYR A 168 6.62 14.90 2.92
C TYR A 168 6.43 16.40 2.74
N ALA A 169 7.25 17.00 1.88
CA ALA A 169 7.17 18.41 1.56
C ALA A 169 5.80 18.72 0.92
N PRO A 170 5.18 19.88 1.21
CA PRO A 170 3.88 20.24 0.66
C PRO A 170 3.84 20.21 -0.87
N VAL A 171 4.94 20.60 -1.50
CA VAL A 171 5.14 20.55 -2.95
C VAL A 171 6.35 19.69 -3.26
N LEU A 172 6.08 18.56 -3.92
CA LEU A 172 7.09 17.70 -4.53
C LEU A 172 7.05 17.89 -6.04
N ALA A 173 8.22 17.87 -6.66
CA ALA A 173 8.35 17.98 -8.10
C ALA A 173 9.34 16.95 -8.66
N LEU A 174 9.08 16.54 -9.90
CA LEU A 174 10.06 15.89 -10.73
C LEU A 174 10.71 16.98 -11.59
N ARG A 175 12.01 17.19 -11.39
CA ARG A 175 12.78 18.18 -12.10
C ARG A 175 13.63 17.52 -13.18
N GLY A 176 13.46 17.99 -14.40
CA GLY A 176 14.40 17.79 -15.49
C GLY A 176 15.46 18.90 -15.52
N GLN A 177 16.37 18.86 -16.49
CA GLN A 177 17.32 19.91 -16.81
C GLN A 177 16.68 21.28 -17.06
N ARG A 178 15.53 21.33 -17.76
CA ARG A 178 14.90 22.60 -18.18
C ARG A 178 13.42 22.71 -17.84
N VAL A 179 12.81 21.64 -17.36
CA VAL A 179 11.38 21.55 -17.09
C VAL A 179 11.15 20.96 -15.71
N SER A 180 10.03 21.29 -15.09
CA SER A 180 9.62 20.73 -13.81
C SER A 180 8.14 20.37 -13.88
N ALA A 181 7.77 19.28 -13.22
CA ALA A 181 6.39 18.84 -13.07
C ALA A 181 6.10 18.57 -11.59
N SER A 182 5.05 19.18 -11.05
CA SER A 182 4.64 18.88 -9.68
C SER A 182 4.10 17.45 -9.60
N VAL A 183 4.35 16.77 -8.50
CA VAL A 183 3.99 15.37 -8.29
C VAL A 183 2.93 15.30 -7.22
N SER A 184 1.75 14.80 -7.58
CA SER A 184 0.75 14.41 -6.57
C SER A 184 1.28 13.19 -5.83
N PHE A 185 1.65 13.35 -4.56
CA PHE A 185 2.39 12.32 -3.82
C PHE A 185 1.64 11.86 -2.57
N SER A 186 1.88 10.60 -2.21
CA SER A 186 1.54 10.06 -0.90
C SER A 186 2.65 9.10 -0.45
N PRO A 187 3.03 9.08 0.84
CA PRO A 187 3.98 8.09 1.35
C PRO A 187 3.55 6.63 1.09
N ALA A 188 2.24 6.37 0.95
CA ALA A 188 1.70 5.05 0.63
C ALA A 188 1.99 4.61 -0.83
N SER A 189 2.32 5.54 -1.72
CA SER A 189 2.69 5.29 -3.12
C SER A 189 4.20 5.41 -3.37
N LEU A 190 5.03 5.18 -2.34
CA LEU A 190 6.49 5.17 -2.44
C LEU A 190 7.07 3.76 -2.64
N MET A 191 8.11 3.67 -3.45
CA MET A 191 9.03 2.53 -3.51
C MET A 191 10.48 3.01 -3.45
N ALA A 192 11.09 2.88 -2.28
CA ALA A 192 12.48 3.29 -2.04
C ALA A 192 13.21 2.22 -1.21
N PRO A 193 14.54 2.13 -1.26
CA PRO A 193 15.28 1.26 -0.33
C PRO A 193 14.95 1.62 1.14
N VAL A 194 14.97 0.61 2.00
CA VAL A 194 14.87 0.83 3.46
C VAL A 194 16.28 0.85 4.00
N GLU A 195 16.63 1.92 4.68
CA GLU A 195 17.91 2.08 5.34
C GLU A 195 17.70 2.08 6.85
N VAL A 196 18.61 1.43 7.56
CA VAL A 196 18.58 1.37 9.03
C VAL A 196 19.54 2.41 9.56
N ARG A 197 19.04 3.31 10.40
CA ARG A 197 19.81 4.42 10.97
C ARG A 197 19.59 4.49 12.46
N ARG A 198 20.60 4.97 13.18
CA ARG A 198 20.45 5.26 14.62
C ARG A 198 19.75 6.60 14.78
N CYS A 199 18.79 6.66 15.69
CA CYS A 199 18.08 7.88 16.04
C CYS A 199 17.85 7.95 17.54
N LYS A 200 17.51 9.14 18.02
CA LYS A 200 17.09 9.34 19.41
C LYS A 200 15.64 8.93 19.56
N ALA A 201 15.32 8.17 20.61
CA ALA A 201 13.92 7.86 20.91
C ALA A 201 13.19 9.15 21.34
N LEU A 202 12.02 9.44 20.76
CA LEU A 202 11.27 10.66 21.09
C LEU A 202 10.82 10.63 22.57
N PRO A 203 10.97 11.74 23.30
CA PRO A 203 10.45 11.86 24.67
C PRO A 203 8.96 11.46 24.73
N GLY A 204 8.62 10.52 25.61
CA GLY A 204 7.24 10.05 25.81
C GLY A 204 6.78 8.89 24.92
N THR A 205 7.60 8.45 23.94
CA THR A 205 7.37 7.22 23.16
C THR A 205 8.08 5.99 23.74
N VAL A 206 8.86 6.21 24.79
CA VAL A 206 9.76 5.23 25.40
C VAL A 206 9.18 4.79 26.75
N PRO A 207 9.21 3.49 27.10
CA PRO A 207 8.81 3.02 28.43
C PRO A 207 9.54 3.79 29.54
N ALA A 208 8.83 4.13 30.62
CA ALA A 208 9.40 4.87 31.75
C ALA A 208 10.66 4.19 32.36
N SER A 209 10.77 2.86 32.20
CA SER A 209 11.91 2.05 32.62
C SER A 209 13.23 2.43 31.92
N TRP A 210 13.19 3.02 30.73
CA TRP A 210 14.38 3.50 30.01
C TRP A 210 14.91 4.83 30.57
N TYR A 211 14.09 5.57 31.31
CA TYR A 211 14.52 6.78 32.03
C TYR A 211 14.93 6.47 33.49
N GLN A 212 14.67 5.26 33.98
CA GLN A 212 14.94 4.83 35.34
C GLN A 212 16.22 3.97 35.43
N THR A 213 17.37 4.59 35.16
CA THR A 213 18.66 4.15 35.70
C THR A 213 19.38 5.32 36.36
N ALA A 214 18.71 5.98 37.30
CA ALA A 214 19.39 6.67 38.38
C ALA A 214 19.28 5.78 39.62
N HIS A 215 20.39 5.19 40.05
CA HIS A 215 20.46 4.44 41.30
C HIS A 215 20.00 5.35 42.46
N PRO A 216 19.08 4.91 43.34
CA PRO A 216 18.78 5.61 44.57
C PRO A 216 19.95 5.40 45.54
N GLY A 217 21.02 6.17 45.36
CA GLY A 217 22.21 6.03 46.20
C GLY A 217 23.31 7.08 45.99
N ALA A 218 23.32 7.83 44.87
CA ALA A 218 24.35 8.84 44.63
C ALA A 218 23.78 10.26 44.78
N ALA A 219 23.67 10.72 46.02
CA ALA A 219 23.10 12.04 46.34
C ALA A 219 23.99 13.23 45.95
N ASN A 220 25.17 13.06 45.35
CA ASN A 220 26.09 14.18 45.07
C ASN A 220 27.03 13.94 43.86
N ALA A 221 26.50 13.49 42.72
CA ALA A 221 27.24 13.55 41.46
C ALA A 221 26.37 14.20 40.37
N PRO A 222 26.85 15.23 39.63
CA PRO A 222 26.15 15.68 38.45
C PRO A 222 26.01 14.50 37.47
N PRO A 223 24.84 14.26 36.86
CA PRO A 223 24.62 13.13 35.97
C PRO A 223 25.54 13.28 34.75
N THR A 224 26.67 12.60 34.78
CA THR A 224 27.61 12.53 33.67
C THR A 224 27.08 11.46 32.73
N GLY A 225 26.38 11.91 31.69
CA GLY A 225 26.10 11.11 30.49
C GLY A 225 25.21 9.90 30.72
N ALA A 226 23.97 10.09 31.19
CA ALA A 226 22.92 9.11 30.89
C ALA A 226 22.83 9.01 29.36
N ALA A 227 23.34 7.92 28.79
CA ALA A 227 23.28 7.68 27.36
C ALA A 227 21.82 7.81 26.95
N GLU A 228 21.52 8.83 26.16
CA GLU A 228 20.15 9.05 25.70
C GLU A 228 19.65 7.77 25.03
N PRO A 229 18.39 7.38 25.28
CA PRO A 229 17.87 6.12 24.77
C PRO A 229 18.02 6.03 23.25
N GLU A 230 18.87 5.11 22.79
CA GLU A 230 19.12 4.86 21.37
C GLU A 230 17.98 4.02 20.78
N ALA A 231 17.49 4.44 19.62
CA ALA A 231 16.53 3.72 18.81
C ALA A 231 17.09 3.49 17.40
N LEU A 232 16.49 2.54 16.69
CA LEU A 232 16.76 2.31 15.28
C LEU A 232 15.57 2.79 14.45
N SER A 233 15.85 3.58 13.43
CA SER A 233 14.90 4.01 12.40
C SER A 233 15.09 3.15 11.16
N TRP A 234 14.05 2.44 10.74
CA TRP A 234 13.97 1.81 9.43
C TRP A 234 13.25 2.77 8.50
N GLU A 235 14.00 3.56 7.76
CA GLU A 235 13.45 4.66 6.98
C GLU A 235 13.63 4.48 5.48
N ARG A 236 12.59 4.88 4.75
CA ARG A 236 12.63 5.14 3.31
C ARG A 236 12.68 6.64 3.14
N VAL A 237 13.76 7.15 2.57
CA VAL A 237 14.01 8.58 2.44
C VAL A 237 14.15 8.93 0.97
N GLY A 238 13.56 10.07 0.57
CA GLY A 238 13.82 10.69 -0.73
C GLY A 238 14.57 11.99 -0.56
N ALA A 239 15.83 12.03 -1.01
CA ALA A 239 16.64 13.23 -0.93
C ALA A 239 16.33 14.20 -2.09
N VAL A 240 16.38 15.50 -1.82
CA VAL A 240 16.34 16.50 -2.90
C VAL A 240 17.61 16.31 -3.74
N GLY A 241 17.47 16.31 -5.06
CA GLY A 241 18.58 16.01 -5.97
C GLY A 241 18.74 14.53 -6.31
N GLU A 242 17.97 13.64 -5.69
CA GLU A 242 18.04 12.20 -5.98
C GLU A 242 17.36 11.84 -7.31
N ALA A 243 18.01 11.01 -8.12
CA ALA A 243 17.40 10.49 -9.34
C ALA A 243 16.21 9.59 -8.99
N CYS A 244 15.06 9.84 -9.63
CA CYS A 244 13.84 9.10 -9.36
C CYS A 244 13.03 8.82 -10.62
N LEU A 245 12.16 7.80 -10.53
CA LEU A 245 11.12 7.55 -11.51
C LEU A 245 9.76 7.89 -10.91
N VAL A 246 8.91 8.52 -11.72
CA VAL A 246 7.51 8.78 -11.38
C VAL A 246 6.62 8.06 -12.38
N VAL A 247 5.77 7.17 -11.87
CA VAL A 247 4.76 6.46 -12.66
C VAL A 247 3.43 7.16 -12.47
N GLY A 248 2.91 7.72 -13.54
CA GLY A 248 1.71 8.54 -13.49
C GLY A 248 1.27 9.03 -14.86
N GLU A 249 0.25 9.86 -14.84
CA GLU A 249 -0.23 10.64 -15.98
C GLU A 249 0.40 12.02 -15.95
N LEU A 250 1.07 12.40 -17.04
CA LEU A 250 1.59 13.75 -17.21
C LEU A 250 0.52 14.61 -17.89
N ARG A 251 0.17 15.73 -17.24
CA ARG A 251 -0.85 16.68 -17.70
C ARG A 251 -0.31 18.11 -17.64
N ARG A 252 -0.92 19.00 -18.42
CA ARG A 252 -0.75 20.44 -18.23
C ARG A 252 -1.41 20.83 -16.90
N GLY A 253 -0.71 21.65 -16.13
CA GLY A 253 -1.21 22.17 -14.87
C GLY A 253 -2.18 23.33 -15.04
N PRO A 254 -2.67 23.89 -13.92
CA PRO A 254 -3.66 24.97 -13.93
C PRO A 254 -3.10 26.30 -14.44
N VAL A 255 -1.78 26.49 -14.35
CA VAL A 255 -1.08 27.68 -14.84
C VAL A 255 -0.41 27.35 -16.17
N GLU A 256 -0.44 28.29 -17.11
CA GLU A 256 0.23 28.12 -18.39
C GLU A 256 1.72 27.81 -18.19
N GLY A 257 2.21 26.79 -18.91
CA GLY A 257 3.60 26.32 -18.77
C GLY A 257 3.89 25.44 -17.54
N SER A 258 2.90 25.22 -16.66
CA SER A 258 3.03 24.27 -15.55
C SER A 258 2.63 22.84 -15.95
N TYR A 259 3.19 21.84 -15.28
CA TYR A 259 2.92 20.42 -15.52
C TYR A 259 2.68 19.68 -14.20
N VAL A 260 1.80 18.68 -14.25
CA VAL A 260 1.43 17.87 -13.09
C VAL A 260 1.54 16.39 -13.45
N LEU A 261 2.17 15.63 -12.56
CA LEU A 261 2.25 14.18 -12.56
C LEU A 261 1.29 13.63 -11.50
N GLY A 262 0.21 13.03 -11.98
CA GLY A 262 -0.85 12.45 -11.14
C GLY A 262 -0.91 10.94 -11.25
N GLY A 263 -1.42 10.30 -10.21
CA GLY A 263 -1.91 8.94 -10.29
C GLY A 263 -3.23 8.84 -11.07
N ARG A 264 -3.76 7.62 -11.20
CA ARG A 264 -5.06 7.41 -11.88
C ARG A 264 -6.17 8.15 -11.12
N GLU A 265 -7.15 8.65 -11.86
CA GLU A 265 -8.33 9.32 -11.29
C GLU A 265 -7.96 10.54 -10.41
N GLY A 266 -6.79 11.15 -10.63
CA GLY A 266 -6.31 12.29 -9.85
C GLY A 266 -5.66 11.92 -8.51
N GLY A 267 -5.49 10.62 -8.22
CA GLY A 267 -4.80 10.15 -7.02
C GLY A 267 -3.29 10.39 -7.03
N PRO A 268 -2.55 9.89 -6.03
CA PRO A 268 -1.11 10.07 -5.97
C PRO A 268 -0.37 9.20 -6.99
N ALA A 269 0.65 9.78 -7.62
CA ALA A 269 1.60 9.10 -8.48
C ALA A 269 2.50 8.16 -7.66
N LEU A 270 3.02 7.13 -8.32
CA LEU A 270 3.97 6.20 -7.72
C LEU A 270 5.39 6.73 -7.92
N VAL A 271 6.10 6.98 -6.83
CA VAL A 271 7.50 7.45 -6.85
C VAL A 271 8.41 6.29 -6.52
N VAL A 272 9.48 6.14 -7.31
CA VAL A 272 10.45 5.06 -7.20
C VAL A 272 11.85 5.66 -7.08
N LEU A 273 12.57 5.31 -6.01
CA LEU A 273 13.92 5.81 -5.70
C LEU A 273 15.00 4.75 -5.82
N GLY A 274 16.24 5.20 -6.03
CA GLY A 274 17.45 4.39 -6.09
C GLY A 274 17.69 3.63 -7.41
N PRO A 275 18.82 2.89 -7.51
CA PRO A 275 19.21 2.13 -8.71
C PRO A 275 18.30 0.94 -9.03
N GLN A 276 17.24 0.72 -8.25
CA GLN A 276 16.30 -0.38 -8.40
C GLN A 276 15.06 -0.06 -9.24
N ALA A 277 15.00 1.15 -9.82
CA ALA A 277 14.02 1.54 -10.85
C ALA A 277 13.65 0.39 -11.84
N PRO A 278 14.61 -0.34 -12.46
CA PRO A 278 14.29 -1.48 -13.33
C PRO A 278 13.85 -2.76 -12.57
N ALA A 279 14.36 -3.01 -11.36
CA ALA A 279 13.95 -4.15 -10.51
C ALA A 279 12.57 -3.97 -9.82
N THR A 280 12.03 -2.75 -9.86
CA THR A 280 10.71 -2.36 -9.34
C THR A 280 9.57 -3.19 -9.96
N ARG A 281 9.78 -3.66 -11.19
CA ARG A 281 8.89 -4.61 -11.88
C ARG A 281 8.69 -5.90 -11.10
N GLU A 282 9.77 -6.54 -10.68
CA GLU A 282 9.70 -7.83 -10.00
C GLU A 282 9.15 -7.69 -8.58
N THR A 283 9.52 -6.62 -7.89
CA THR A 283 9.03 -6.36 -6.53
C THR A 283 7.53 -6.07 -6.52
N LEU A 284 7.00 -5.32 -7.49
CA LEU A 284 5.56 -5.13 -7.64
C LEU A 284 4.83 -6.39 -8.09
N ALA A 285 5.41 -7.19 -8.97
CA ALA A 285 4.84 -8.48 -9.37
C ALA A 285 4.78 -9.45 -8.17
N ARG A 286 5.86 -9.57 -7.39
CA ARG A 286 5.91 -10.35 -6.14
C ARG A 286 4.88 -9.85 -5.14
N ARG A 287 4.73 -8.53 -4.98
CA ARG A 287 3.74 -7.93 -4.08
C ARG A 287 2.31 -8.21 -4.54
N ALA A 288 2.02 -8.13 -5.83
CA ALA A 288 0.72 -8.51 -6.38
C ALA A 288 0.39 -9.98 -6.10
N TRP A 289 1.34 -10.88 -6.33
CA TRP A 289 1.20 -12.30 -6.02
C TRP A 289 0.95 -12.57 -4.54
N ARG A 290 1.62 -11.86 -3.62
CA ARG A 290 1.33 -11.97 -2.17
C ARG A 290 -0.12 -11.60 -1.83
N HIS A 291 -0.65 -10.52 -2.42
CA HIS A 291 -2.04 -10.12 -2.19
C HIS A 291 -3.03 -11.13 -2.79
N PHE A 292 -2.75 -11.66 -3.99
CA PHE A 292 -3.58 -12.71 -4.58
C PHE A 292 -3.53 -14.02 -3.79
N ALA A 293 -2.35 -14.42 -3.31
CA ALA A 293 -2.20 -15.62 -2.47
C ALA A 293 -2.99 -15.46 -1.15
N ALA A 294 -2.86 -14.31 -0.49
CA ALA A 294 -3.60 -14.02 0.73
C ALA A 294 -5.12 -13.97 0.48
N ALA A 295 -5.56 -13.40 -0.64
CA ALA A 295 -6.97 -13.44 -1.05
C ALA A 295 -7.45 -14.89 -1.25
N GLY A 296 -6.67 -15.74 -1.92
CA GLY A 296 -6.99 -17.15 -2.11
C GLY A 296 -7.11 -17.93 -0.80
N VAL A 297 -6.18 -17.72 0.14
CA VAL A 297 -6.22 -18.34 1.48
C VAL A 297 -7.48 -17.91 2.25
N LEU A 298 -7.81 -16.60 2.23
CA LEU A 298 -9.04 -16.11 2.88
C LEU A 298 -10.31 -16.63 2.22
N SER A 299 -10.33 -16.78 0.89
CA SER A 299 -11.46 -17.39 0.18
C SER A 299 -11.64 -18.87 0.55
N MET A 300 -10.55 -19.64 0.66
CA MET A 300 -10.63 -21.04 1.12
C MET A 300 -11.07 -21.13 2.58
N ALA A 301 -10.54 -20.27 3.46
CA ALA A 301 -10.97 -20.21 4.85
C ALA A 301 -12.46 -19.87 4.97
N ALA A 302 -12.95 -18.90 4.18
CA ALA A 302 -14.36 -18.56 4.12
C ALA A 302 -15.22 -19.74 3.65
N ALA A 303 -14.77 -20.47 2.61
CA ALA A 303 -15.47 -21.65 2.12
C ALA A 303 -15.57 -22.75 3.19
N VAL A 304 -14.49 -23.02 3.93
CA VAL A 304 -14.51 -24.00 5.04
C VAL A 304 -15.47 -23.56 6.14
N VAL A 305 -15.39 -22.29 6.57
CA VAL A 305 -16.25 -21.72 7.62
C VAL A 305 -17.72 -21.79 7.21
N LEU A 306 -18.04 -21.41 5.98
CA LEU A 306 -19.42 -21.45 5.46
C LEU A 306 -19.92 -22.89 5.26
N SER A 307 -19.06 -23.82 4.79
CA SER A 307 -19.43 -25.22 4.61
C SER A 307 -19.77 -25.93 5.92
N ARG A 308 -19.15 -25.51 7.04
CA ARG A 308 -19.45 -26.03 8.38
C ARG A 308 -20.66 -25.38 9.04
N ALA A 309 -21.15 -24.26 8.48
CA ALA A 309 -22.27 -23.50 9.01
C ALA A 309 -23.57 -23.69 8.23
N LEU A 310 -23.51 -24.37 7.08
CA LEU A 310 -24.63 -24.79 6.25
C LEU A 310 -25.07 -26.20 6.63
#